data_AF-A0AA87Q2G5-F1
#
_entry.id   AF-A0AA87Q2G5-F1
#
_cell.length_a   1.000
_cell.length_b   1.000
_cell.length_c   1.000
_cell.angle_alpha   90.00
_cell.angle_beta   90.00
_cell.angle_gamma   90.00
#
_symmetry.space_group_name_H-M   'P 1'
#
loop_
_entity.id
_entity.type
_entity.pdbx_description
1 polymer ?
#
loop_
_entity_poly.entity_id
_entity_poly.type
_entity_poly.pdbx_seq_one_letter_code
_entity_poly.pdbx_strand_id
1 'polypeptide(L)' 'MTELHTNAKLLEKLRSSSNRKLTEDELYKQRVSFIMGSLSDSSTVTRAQVTEVLADFEGRKSA' A
#
# COMPACT_ATOMS: atom_id res chain seq x y z
N MET A 1 -4.79 -34.81 7.47
CA MET A 1 -3.98 -33.61 7.78
C MET A 1 -3.63 -32.99 6.44
N THR A 2 -4.05 -31.75 6.20
CA THR A 2 -3.86 -31.08 4.91
C THR A 2 -2.38 -30.77 4.73
N GLU A 3 -1.73 -31.36 3.72
CA GLU A 3 -0.38 -30.94 3.32
C GLU A 3 -0.48 -29.54 2.69
N LEU A 4 -0.38 -28.51 3.53
CA LEU A 4 -0.18 -27.17 3.03
C LEU A 4 1.25 -27.12 2.48
N HIS A 5 1.41 -26.95 1.17
CA HIS A 5 2.67 -26.64 0.47
C HIS A 5 3.25 -25.30 0.94
N THR A 6 3.58 -25.23 2.22
CA THR A 6 3.88 -23.98 2.89
C THR A 6 5.36 -23.75 2.76
N ASN A 7 5.72 -22.82 1.90
CA ASN A 7 7.10 -22.39 1.79
C ASN A 7 7.51 -21.76 3.14
N ALA A 8 8.32 -22.48 3.92
CA ALA A 8 8.74 -22.06 5.25
C ALA A 8 9.44 -20.69 5.24
N LYS A 9 10.23 -20.40 4.18
CA LYS A 9 10.90 -19.10 4.00
C LYS A 9 9.88 -17.98 3.74
N LEU A 10 8.78 -18.28 3.05
CA LEU A 10 7.71 -17.32 2.84
C LEU A 10 7.01 -17.00 4.17
N LEU A 11 6.67 -18.02 4.97
CA LEU A 11 6.04 -17.79 6.27
C LEU A 11 6.93 -16.99 7.21
N GLU A 12 8.22 -17.29 7.25
CA GLU A 12 9.18 -16.56 8.08
C GLU A 12 9.23 -15.08 7.69
N LYS A 13 9.28 -14.79 6.38
CA LYS A 13 9.23 -13.42 5.86
C LYS A 13 7.90 -12.72 6.15
N LEU A 14 6.78 -13.41 6.04
CA LEU A 14 5.48 -12.83 6.37
C LEU A 14 5.37 -12.49 7.85
N ARG A 15 5.88 -13.36 8.74
CA ARG A 15 5.93 -13.11 10.19
C ARG A 15 6.87 -11.97 10.55
N SER A 16 8.04 -11.88 9.92
CA SER A 16 8.96 -10.75 10.17
C SER A 16 8.38 -9.43 9.65
N SER A 17 7.72 -9.46 8.50
CA SER A 17 7.04 -8.29 7.93
C SER A 17 5.83 -7.85 8.76
N SER A 18 5.05 -8.77 9.35
CA SER A 18 3.86 -8.41 10.15
C SER A 18 4.21 -7.68 11.44
N ASN A 19 5.41 -7.92 11.99
CA ASN A 19 5.88 -7.27 13.21
C ASN A 19 6.63 -5.97 12.96
N ARG A 20 6.90 -5.64 11.69
CA ARG A 20 7.61 -4.42 11.31
C ARG A 20 6.63 -3.25 11.24
N LYS A 21 6.97 -2.13 11.90
CA LYS A 21 6.26 -0.86 11.69
C LYS A 21 6.62 -0.30 10.32
N LEU A 22 5.59 0.13 9.58
CA LEU A 22 5.77 0.83 8.32
C LEU A 22 6.34 2.22 8.58
N THR A 23 7.17 2.70 7.66
CA THR A 23 7.63 4.10 7.67
C THR A 23 6.52 5.02 7.15
N GLU A 24 6.65 6.33 7.38
CA GLU A 24 5.71 7.34 6.88
C GLU A 24 5.57 7.30 5.36
N ASP A 25 6.67 7.07 4.63
CA ASP A 25 6.64 6.96 3.16
C ASP A 25 5.94 5.69 2.69
N GLU A 26 6.12 4.59 3.42
CA GLU A 26 5.43 3.32 3.13
C GLU A 26 3.93 3.44 3.40
N LEU A 27 3.55 4.06 4.52
CA LEU A 27 2.15 4.37 4.85
C LEU A 27 1.51 5.25 3.78
N TYR A 28 2.23 6.29 3.34
CA TYR A 28 1.75 7.18 2.28
C TYR A 28 1.52 6.42 0.96
N LYS A 29 2.49 5.60 0.52
CA LYS A 29 2.35 4.75 -0.67
C LYS A 29 1.21 3.74 -0.56
N GLN A 30 0.99 3.20 0.65
CA GLN A 30 -0.12 2.30 0.91
C GLN A 30 -1.47 3.02 0.80
N ARG A 31 -1.60 4.24 1.32
CA ARG A 31 -2.82 5.07 1.16
C ARG A 31 -3.11 5.35 -0.30
N VAL A 32 -2.12 5.78 -1.08
CA VAL A 32 -2.27 5.98 -2.54
C VAL A 32 -2.74 4.68 -3.21
N SER A 33 -2.17 3.53 -2.84
CA SER A 33 -2.54 2.25 -3.45
C SER A 33 -3.93 1.77 -3.05
N PHE A 34 -4.34 2.04 -1.80
CA PHE A 34 -5.71 1.77 -1.33
C PHE A 34 -6.73 2.60 -2.10
N ILE A 35 -6.49 3.91 -2.24
CA ILE A 35 -7.38 4.80 -3.02
C ILE A 35 -7.48 4.29 -4.45
N MET A 36 -6.35 4.05 -5.12
CA MET A 36 -6.34 3.53 -6.50
C MET A 36 -7.11 2.21 -6.65
N GLY A 37 -7.00 1.30 -5.68
CA GLY A 37 -7.73 0.02 -5.69
C GLY A 37 -9.22 0.13 -5.35
N SER A 38 -9.66 1.25 -4.79
CA SER A 38 -11.07 1.53 -4.49
C SER A 38 -11.82 2.23 -5.63
N LEU A 39 -11.09 2.73 -6.63
CA LEU A 39 -11.67 3.34 -7.81
C LEU A 39 -12.38 2.30 -8.67
N SER A 40 -13.45 2.71 -9.36
CA SER A 40 -14.10 1.85 -10.36
C SER A 40 -13.17 1.61 -11.55
N ASP A 41 -13.37 0.49 -12.25
CA ASP A 41 -12.62 0.18 -13.48
C ASP A 41 -12.83 1.23 -14.59
N SER A 42 -13.92 2.00 -14.51
CA SER A 42 -14.22 3.13 -15.41
C SER A 42 -13.53 4.44 -15.04
N SER A 43 -12.83 4.49 -13.90
CA SER A 43 -12.18 5.71 -13.43
C SER A 43 -11.02 6.10 -14.34
N THR A 44 -10.97 7.38 -14.71
CA THR A 44 -9.85 7.97 -15.45
C THR A 44 -8.79 8.58 -14.51
N VAL A 45 -8.99 8.48 -13.20
CA VAL A 45 -8.10 9.05 -12.19
C VAL A 45 -6.76 8.32 -12.20
N THR A 46 -5.69 9.09 -12.31
CA THR A 46 -4.32 8.57 -12.35
C THR A 46 -3.70 8.54 -10.96
N ARG A 47 -2.69 7.69 -10.78
CA ARG A 47 -1.89 7.65 -9.55
C ARG A 47 -1.22 8.98 -9.22
N ALA A 48 -0.82 9.75 -10.25
CA ALA A 48 -0.22 11.07 -10.07
C ALA A 48 -1.22 12.05 -9.43
N GLN A 49 -2.45 12.10 -9.97
CA GLN A 49 -3.52 12.94 -9.42
C GLN A 49 -3.89 12.56 -7.98
N VAL A 50 -3.97 11.26 -7.66
CA VAL A 50 -4.22 10.81 -6.28
C VAL A 50 -3.09 11.25 -5.35
N THR A 51 -1.85 11.15 -5.81
CA THR A 51 -0.66 11.54 -5.02
C THR A 51 -0.68 13.04 -4.72
N GLU A 52 -0.94 13.86 -5.74
CA GLU A 52 -1.05 15.32 -5.62
C GLU A 52 -2.15 15.73 -4.63
N VAL A 53 -3.38 15.25 -4.83
CA VAL A 53 -4.51 15.57 -3.95
C VAL A 53 -4.28 15.09 -2.52
N LEU A 54 -3.68 13.91 -2.33
CA LEU A 54 -3.37 13.40 -1.00
C LEU A 54 -2.27 14.22 -0.32
N ALA A 55 -1.25 14.68 -1.06
CA ALA A 55 -0.22 15.55 -0.52
C ALA A 55 -0.81 16.87 -0.01
N ASP A 56 -1.66 17.51 -0.84
CA ASP A 56 -2.33 18.76 -0.49
C ASP A 56 -3.24 18.60 0.73
N PHE A 57 -4.03 17.51 0.80
CA PHE A 57 -4.90 17.20 1.93
C PHE A 57 -4.12 17.01 3.24
N GLU A 58 -2.95 16.38 3.18
CA GLU A 58 -2.08 16.15 4.33
C GLU A 58 -1.18 17.36 4.67
N GLY A 59 -1.29 18.46 3.92
CA GLY A 59 -0.42 19.63 4.09
C GLY A 59 1.05 19.37 3.74
N ARG A 60 1.33 18.28 3.01
CA ARG A 60 2.66 18.03 2.43
C ARG A 60 2.78 18.95 1.22
N LYS A 61 3.84 19.76 1.12
CA LYS A 61 4.09 20.53 -0.10
C LYS A 61 4.17 19.56 -1.27
N SER A 62 3.22 19.67 -2.19
CA SER A 62 3.31 19.10 -3.53
C SER A 62 4.65 19.58 -4.12
N ALA A 63 5.52 18.61 -4.43
CA ALA A 63 6.86 18.86 -4.96
C ALA A 63 6.81 19.17 -6.45
#